data_AF-R7TGK2-F1
#
_entry.id   AF-R7TGK2-F1
#
_cell.length_a   1.000
_cell.length_b   1.000
_cell.length_c   1.000
_cell.angle_alpha   90.00
_cell.angle_beta   90.00
_cell.angle_gamma   90.00
#
_symmetry.space_group_name_H-M   'P 1'
#
loop_
_entity.id
_entity.type
_entity.pdbx_description
1 polymer ?
#
loop_
_entity_poly.entity_id
_entity_poly.type
_entity_poly.pdbx_seq_one_letter_code
_entity_poly.pdbx_strand_id
1 'polypeptide(L)'
;RSALHFACEDGSLELVELLIKHQADVNQLDKRKEQPLHLAARCRSVAAACNNQVAIVRLLCEQGADVNFPTSIDCTALYLAAFYTCENKARVLLSHGANPNMRCDRDNSFGSPLHIASMKDRSSFAELLIQHDADLNLVNATGYTALQL
;
A
#
# COMPACT_ATOMS: atom_id res chain seq x y z
N ARG A 1 -12.30 -11.43 -6.57
CA ARG A 1 -11.08 -11.04 -7.31
C ARG A 1 -11.42 -11.15 -8.78
N SER A 2 -11.20 -10.09 -9.53
CA SER A 2 -11.32 -10.07 -11.00
C SER A 2 -10.00 -10.42 -11.66
N ALA A 3 -9.96 -10.50 -12.99
CA ALA A 3 -8.73 -10.72 -13.74
C ALA A 3 -7.64 -9.68 -13.37
N LEU A 4 -8.04 -8.42 -13.16
CA LEU A 4 -7.11 -7.35 -12.78
C LEU A 4 -6.49 -7.58 -11.40
N HIS A 5 -7.26 -8.12 -10.44
CA HIS A 5 -6.73 -8.47 -9.12
C HIS A 5 -5.61 -9.50 -9.22
N PHE A 6 -5.82 -10.56 -10.01
CA PHE A 6 -4.83 -11.62 -10.19
C PHE A 6 -3.59 -11.11 -10.93
N ALA A 7 -3.77 -10.30 -11.99
CA ALA A 7 -2.66 -9.70 -12.72
C ALA A 7 -1.77 -8.80 -11.83
N CYS A 8 -2.40 -8.00 -10.96
CA CYS A 8 -1.70 -7.15 -10.00
C CYS A 8 -0.99 -7.94 -8.90
N GLU A 9 -1.60 -9.02 -8.40
CA GLU A 9 -0.98 -9.90 -7.39
C GLU A 9 0.25 -10.63 -7.95
N ASP A 10 0.15 -11.10 -9.19
CA ASP A 10 1.23 -11.79 -9.92
C ASP A 10 2.38 -10.85 -10.33
N GLY A 11 2.09 -9.57 -10.57
CA GLY A 11 3.08 -8.60 -11.05
C GLY A 11 3.25 -8.60 -12.58
N SER A 12 2.26 -9.13 -13.30
CA SER A 12 2.22 -9.17 -14.77
C SER A 12 1.81 -7.82 -15.37
N LEU A 13 2.78 -6.92 -15.58
CA LEU A 13 2.54 -5.56 -16.07
C LEU A 13 1.79 -5.55 -17.42
N GLU A 14 2.21 -6.38 -18.38
CA GLU A 14 1.58 -6.48 -19.71
C GLU A 14 0.09 -6.86 -19.61
N LEU A 15 -0.25 -7.77 -18.70
CA LEU A 15 -1.64 -8.19 -18.50
C LEU A 15 -2.47 -7.09 -17.81
N VAL A 16 -1.88 -6.36 -16.87
CA VAL A 16 -2.53 -5.19 -16.23
C VAL A 16 -2.83 -4.12 -17.29
N GLU A 17 -1.86 -3.76 -18.13
CA GLU A 17 -2.03 -2.77 -19.20
C GLU A 17 -3.12 -3.20 -20.19
N LEU A 18 -3.12 -4.48 -20.60
CA LEU A 18 -4.13 -5.02 -21.50
C LEU A 18 -5.53 -4.95 -20.88
N LEU A 19 -5.68 -5.34 -19.62
CA LEU A 19 -6.97 -5.32 -18.94
C LEU A 19 -7.51 -3.89 -18.77
N ILE A 20 -6.66 -2.94 -18.37
CA ILE A 20 -7.05 -1.51 -18.25
C ILE A 20 -7.43 -0.95 -19.62
N LYS A 21 -6.67 -1.26 -20.68
CA LYS A 21 -7.01 -0.85 -22.06
C LYS A 21 -8.39 -1.35 -22.49
N HIS A 22 -8.81 -2.51 -21.99
CA HIS A 22 -10.14 -3.08 -22.19
C HIS A 22 -11.15 -2.67 -21.10
N GLN A 23 -10.94 -1.52 -20.46
CA GLN A 23 -11.86 -0.90 -19.50
C GLN A 23 -12.12 -1.75 -18.23
N ALA A 24 -11.14 -2.54 -17.79
CA ALA A 24 -11.21 -3.15 -16.48
C ALA A 24 -11.30 -2.08 -15.39
N ASP A 25 -12.24 -2.25 -14.46
CA ASP A 25 -12.42 -1.34 -13.33
C ASP A 25 -11.25 -1.47 -12.33
N VAL A 26 -10.43 -0.41 -12.26
CA VAL A 26 -9.25 -0.31 -11.38
C VAL A 26 -9.60 -0.24 -9.89
N ASN A 27 -10.85 0.10 -9.56
CA ASN A 27 -11.35 0.23 -8.20
C ASN A 27 -12.27 -0.93 -7.80
N GLN A 28 -12.42 -1.94 -8.65
CA GLN A 28 -13.29 -3.08 -8.37
C GLN A 28 -12.88 -3.76 -7.06
N LEU A 29 -13.87 -4.05 -6.22
CA LEU A 29 -13.62 -4.71 -4.93
C LEU A 29 -13.75 -6.23 -5.04
N ASP A 30 -12.86 -6.95 -4.38
CA ASP A 30 -13.05 -8.37 -4.13
C ASP A 30 -13.89 -8.65 -2.85
N LYS A 31 -14.00 -9.94 -2.49
CA LYS A 31 -14.78 -10.38 -1.32
C LYS A 31 -14.23 -9.86 0.03
N ARG A 32 -13.00 -9.35 0.05
CA ARG A 32 -12.32 -8.79 1.22
C ARG A 32 -12.26 -7.25 1.18
N LYS A 33 -13.04 -6.63 0.30
CA LYS A 33 -12.97 -5.20 0.01
C LYS A 33 -11.57 -4.76 -0.42
N GLU A 34 -10.78 -5.64 -1.02
CA GLU A 34 -9.48 -5.27 -1.59
C GLU A 34 -9.69 -4.79 -3.03
N GLN A 35 -9.17 -3.62 -3.36
CA GLN A 35 -8.94 -3.18 -4.75
C GLN A 35 -7.67 -3.84 -5.34
N PRO A 36 -7.50 -3.88 -6.67
CA PRO A 36 -6.26 -4.31 -7.32
C PRO A 36 -4.99 -3.63 -6.75
N LEU A 37 -5.09 -2.34 -6.39
CA LEU A 37 -4.00 -1.58 -5.79
C LEU A 37 -3.49 -2.17 -4.47
N HIS A 38 -4.37 -2.74 -3.64
CA HIS A 38 -3.97 -3.40 -2.39
C HIS A 38 -3.12 -4.65 -2.65
N LEU A 39 -3.47 -5.43 -3.67
CA LEU A 39 -2.74 -6.64 -4.03
C LEU A 39 -1.37 -6.29 -4.63
N ALA A 40 -1.30 -5.27 -5.48
CA ALA A 40 -0.05 -4.73 -5.99
C ALA A 40 0.83 -4.18 -4.85
N ALA A 41 0.26 -3.50 -3.85
CA ALA A 41 1.02 -2.97 -2.72
C ALA A 41 1.56 -4.08 -1.78
N ARG A 42 0.77 -5.15 -1.56
CA ARG A 42 1.07 -6.27 -0.65
C ARG A 42 2.14 -7.25 -1.18
N CYS A 43 2.24 -7.42 -2.50
CA CYS A 43 3.08 -8.50 -3.02
C CYS A 43 4.58 -8.23 -2.80
N ARG A 44 5.27 -9.18 -2.14
CA ARG A 44 6.73 -9.16 -1.98
C ARG A 44 7.33 -9.82 -3.20
N SER A 45 7.71 -9.00 -4.17
CA SER A 45 8.33 -9.52 -5.38
C SER A 45 9.76 -10.00 -5.14
N VAL A 46 10.16 -11.04 -5.86
CA VAL A 46 11.56 -11.36 -6.14
C VAL A 46 12.22 -10.20 -6.91
N ALA A 47 13.54 -10.06 -6.80
CA ALA A 47 14.30 -8.89 -7.26
C ALA A 47 14.11 -8.52 -8.76
N ALA A 48 13.66 -9.44 -9.62
CA ALA A 48 13.36 -9.12 -11.02
C ALA A 48 11.97 -8.48 -11.21
N ALA A 49 10.95 -8.95 -10.47
CA ALA A 49 9.57 -8.47 -10.62
C ALA A 49 9.26 -7.24 -9.73
N CYS A 50 10.23 -6.75 -8.94
CA CYS A 50 10.02 -5.57 -8.09
C CYS A 50 9.80 -4.30 -8.93
N ASN A 51 10.44 -4.18 -10.10
CA ASN A 51 10.24 -3.07 -11.02
C ASN A 51 8.84 -3.09 -11.63
N ASN A 52 8.37 -4.26 -12.08
CA ASN A 52 7.02 -4.42 -12.64
C ASN A 52 5.96 -4.10 -11.59
N GLN A 53 6.16 -4.55 -10.35
CA GLN A 53 5.22 -4.28 -9.26
C GLN A 53 5.15 -2.78 -8.90
N VAL A 54 6.27 -2.06 -8.94
CA VAL A 54 6.26 -0.60 -8.76
C VAL A 54 5.58 0.09 -9.95
N ALA A 55 5.83 -0.37 -11.18
CA ALA A 55 5.17 0.14 -12.38
C ALA A 55 3.65 -0.10 -12.35
N ILE A 56 3.19 -1.25 -11.88
CA ILE A 56 1.77 -1.56 -11.71
C ILE A 56 1.13 -0.63 -10.67
N VAL A 57 1.77 -0.42 -9.51
CA VAL A 57 1.25 0.52 -8.51
C VAL A 57 1.11 1.92 -9.11
N ARG A 58 2.13 2.39 -9.84
CA ARG A 58 2.10 3.68 -10.54
C ARG A 58 0.96 3.75 -11.55
N LEU A 59 0.88 2.76 -12.44
CA LEU A 59 -0.15 2.69 -13.48
C LEU A 59 -1.55 2.72 -12.87
N LEU A 60 -1.82 1.94 -11.83
CA LEU A 60 -3.11 1.95 -11.16
C LEU A 60 -3.45 3.34 -10.59
N CYS A 61 -2.48 4.01 -9.94
CA CYS A 61 -2.70 5.36 -9.41
C CYS A 61 -2.96 6.38 -10.54
N GLU A 62 -2.22 6.31 -11.65
CA GLU A 62 -2.42 7.16 -12.83
C GLU A 62 -3.80 6.93 -13.50
N GLN A 63 -4.33 5.71 -13.40
CA GLN A 63 -5.64 5.34 -13.93
C GLN A 63 -6.79 5.58 -12.93
N GLY A 64 -6.53 6.30 -11.83
CA GLY A 64 -7.55 6.73 -10.88
C GLY A 64 -7.93 5.68 -9.82
N ALA A 65 -7.01 4.77 -9.48
CA ALA A 65 -7.20 3.93 -8.31
C ALA A 65 -7.28 4.79 -7.03
N ASP A 66 -8.24 4.50 -6.16
CA ASP A 66 -8.38 5.19 -4.87
C ASP A 66 -7.26 4.75 -3.91
N VAL A 67 -6.24 5.58 -3.79
CA VAL A 67 -5.03 5.32 -3.01
C VAL A 67 -5.30 5.19 -1.50
N ASN A 68 -6.39 5.80 -1.02
CA ASN A 68 -6.74 5.85 0.40
C ASN A 68 -7.89 4.90 0.78
N PHE A 69 -8.39 4.11 -0.17
CA PHE A 69 -9.47 3.16 0.11
C PHE A 69 -9.02 2.13 1.17
N PRO A 70 -9.80 1.90 2.23
CA PRO A 70 -9.49 0.88 3.22
C PRO A 70 -10.02 -0.50 2.81
N THR A 71 -9.22 -1.55 3.04
CA THR A 71 -9.70 -2.94 2.99
C THR A 71 -10.69 -3.25 4.12
N SER A 72 -11.21 -4.48 4.19
CA SER A 72 -12.13 -4.89 5.27
C SER A 72 -11.56 -4.83 6.69
N ILE A 73 -10.26 -4.61 6.84
CA ILE A 73 -9.55 -4.49 8.12
C ILE A 73 -8.89 -3.11 8.28
N ASP A 74 -9.42 -2.11 7.56
CA ASP A 74 -8.95 -0.72 7.56
C ASP A 74 -7.51 -0.50 7.06
N CYS A 75 -6.86 -1.53 6.51
CA CYS A 75 -5.56 -1.39 5.86
C CYS A 75 -5.69 -0.67 4.52
N THR A 76 -4.89 0.37 4.30
CA THR A 76 -4.71 1.02 2.99
C THR A 76 -3.54 0.39 2.22
N ALA A 77 -3.44 0.71 0.92
CA ALA A 77 -2.30 0.30 0.10
C ALA A 77 -0.95 0.77 0.69
N LEU A 78 -0.88 1.98 1.25
CA LEU A 78 0.34 2.50 1.88
C LEU A 78 0.72 1.71 3.14
N TYR A 79 -0.26 1.34 3.97
CA TYR A 79 0.00 0.48 5.12
C TYR A 79 0.56 -0.88 4.70
N LEU A 80 0.01 -1.48 3.65
CA LEU A 80 0.53 -2.74 3.10
C LEU A 80 1.98 -2.56 2.61
N ALA A 81 2.28 -1.49 1.87
CA ALA A 81 3.65 -1.20 1.44
C ALA A 81 4.63 -1.06 2.61
N ALA A 82 4.22 -0.43 3.72
CA ALA A 82 5.00 -0.34 4.96
C ALA A 82 5.21 -1.72 5.62
N PHE A 83 4.16 -2.52 5.71
CA PHE A 83 4.22 -3.86 6.30
C PHE A 83 5.18 -4.79 5.56
N TYR A 84 5.21 -4.71 4.22
CA TYR A 84 6.12 -5.46 3.37
C TYR A 84 7.44 -4.72 3.07
N THR A 85 7.71 -3.61 3.75
CA THR A 85 8.96 -2.83 3.67
C THR A 85 9.33 -2.45 2.24
N CYS A 86 8.34 -2.05 1.44
CA CYS A 86 8.49 -1.73 0.01
C CYS A 86 8.56 -0.21 -0.20
N GLU A 87 9.72 0.40 0.04
CA GLU A 87 9.91 1.86 -0.03
C GLU A 87 9.54 2.46 -1.40
N ASN A 88 9.92 1.80 -2.50
CA ASN A 88 9.60 2.29 -3.85
C ASN A 88 8.10 2.35 -4.12
N LYS A 89 7.32 1.38 -3.62
CA LYS A 89 5.85 1.41 -3.74
C LYS A 89 5.26 2.52 -2.89
N ALA A 90 5.78 2.71 -1.67
CA ALA A 90 5.36 3.78 -0.78
C ALA A 90 5.62 5.17 -1.38
N ARG A 91 6.77 5.39 -2.01
CA ARG A 91 7.08 6.65 -2.72
C ARG A 91 6.04 6.97 -3.78
N VAL A 92 5.65 5.98 -4.58
CA VAL A 92 4.61 6.15 -5.59
C VAL A 92 3.28 6.50 -4.93
N LEU A 93 2.83 5.69 -3.97
CA LEU A 93 1.56 5.92 -3.27
C LEU A 93 1.49 7.33 -2.63
N LEU A 94 2.55 7.74 -1.94
CA LEU A 94 2.66 9.07 -1.31
C LEU A 94 2.65 10.20 -2.36
N SER A 95 3.33 10.03 -3.50
CA SER A 95 3.28 11.02 -4.59
C SER A 95 1.90 11.16 -5.23
N HIS A 96 1.03 10.15 -5.07
CA HIS A 96 -0.36 10.16 -5.52
C HIS A 96 -1.35 10.45 -4.38
N GLY A 97 -0.89 11.03 -3.27
CA GLY A 97 -1.76 11.53 -2.20
C GLY A 97 -2.20 10.48 -1.17
N ALA A 98 -1.45 9.38 -1.03
CA ALA A 98 -1.66 8.46 0.10
C ALA A 98 -1.51 9.20 1.43
N ASN A 99 -2.47 9.04 2.33
CA ASN A 99 -2.42 9.59 3.67
C ASN A 99 -1.60 8.66 4.59
N PRO A 100 -0.43 9.09 5.10
CA PRO A 100 0.42 8.26 5.96
C PRO A 100 -0.13 8.06 7.38
N ASN A 101 -1.22 8.73 7.74
CA ASN A 101 -1.83 8.68 9.07
C ASN A 101 -3.03 7.71 9.14
N MET A 102 -3.41 7.10 8.02
CA MET A 102 -4.44 6.06 7.99
C MET A 102 -4.01 4.86 8.81
N ARG A 103 -4.83 4.45 9.78
CA ARG A 103 -4.57 3.32 10.67
C ARG A 103 -5.14 2.03 10.07
N CYS A 104 -4.46 0.92 10.30
CA CYS A 104 -5.02 -0.40 10.00
C CYS A 104 -5.34 -1.17 11.28
N ASP A 105 -6.52 -1.81 11.31
CA ASP A 105 -6.93 -2.78 12.32
C ASP A 105 -6.44 -4.19 11.92
N ARG A 106 -5.13 -4.41 12.00
CA ARG A 106 -4.53 -5.71 11.71
C ARG A 106 -3.68 -6.23 12.86
N ASP A 107 -3.93 -7.50 13.20
CA ASP A 107 -3.12 -8.31 14.12
C ASP A 107 -2.90 -7.64 15.49
N ASN A 108 -3.92 -6.97 16.04
CA ASN A 108 -3.87 -6.22 17.30
C ASN A 108 -2.82 -5.10 17.37
N SER A 109 -2.14 -4.80 16.25
CA SER A 109 -1.10 -3.77 16.18
C SER A 109 -1.63 -2.38 15.83
N PHE A 110 -2.93 -2.28 15.45
CA PHE A 110 -3.76 -1.08 15.33
C PHE A 110 -2.97 0.24 15.17
N GLY A 111 -2.24 0.38 14.07
CA GLY A 111 -1.25 1.44 13.92
C GLY A 111 -1.26 2.06 12.52
N SER A 112 -0.60 3.21 12.39
CA SER A 112 -0.31 3.83 11.09
C SER A 112 0.89 3.16 10.40
N PRO A 113 1.10 3.42 9.10
CA PRO A 113 2.34 3.09 8.39
C PRO A 113 3.63 3.39 9.20
N LEU A 114 3.64 4.49 9.97
CA LEU A 114 4.81 4.89 10.75
C LEU A 114 5.09 3.96 11.93
N HIS A 115 4.06 3.49 12.64
CA HIS A 115 4.21 2.49 13.70
C HIS A 115 4.82 1.19 13.16
N ILE A 116 4.40 0.76 11.97
CA ILE A 116 4.93 -0.43 11.32
C ILE A 116 6.38 -0.24 10.89
N ALA A 117 6.75 0.94 10.40
CA ALA A 117 8.13 1.25 10.05
C ALA A 117 9.04 1.19 11.29
N SER A 118 8.61 1.75 12.43
CA SER A 118 9.33 1.68 13.71
C SER A 118 9.49 0.24 14.22
N MET A 119 8.39 -0.52 14.33
CA MET A 119 8.42 -1.91 14.81
C MET A 119 9.31 -2.84 13.97
N LYS A 120 9.57 -2.47 12.70
CA LYS A 120 10.42 -3.24 11.77
C LYS A 120 11.83 -2.69 11.62
N ASP A 121 12.19 -1.67 12.41
CA ASP A 121 13.48 -0.98 12.36
C ASP A 121 13.84 -0.48 10.94
N ARG A 122 12.88 0.22 10.31
CA ARG A 122 13.01 0.74 8.93
C ARG A 122 13.13 2.26 8.91
N SER A 123 14.28 2.77 9.32
CA SER A 123 14.55 4.21 9.42
C SER A 123 14.33 4.96 8.11
N SER A 124 14.82 4.44 6.96
CA SER A 124 14.63 5.09 5.66
C SER A 124 13.14 5.19 5.27
N PHE A 125 12.34 4.19 5.63
CA PHE A 125 10.91 4.20 5.38
C PHE A 125 10.18 5.14 6.32
N ALA A 126 10.58 5.20 7.60
CA ALA A 126 10.05 6.16 8.57
C ALA A 126 10.36 7.60 8.14
N GLU A 127 11.59 7.89 7.71
CA GLU A 127 11.98 9.19 7.14
C GLU A 127 11.11 9.55 5.93
N LEU A 128 10.87 8.62 5.02
CA LEU A 128 9.98 8.83 3.88
C LEU A 128 8.56 9.20 4.32
N LEU A 129 8.00 8.51 5.31
CA LEU A 129 6.66 8.82 5.82
C LEU A 129 6.62 10.20 6.47
N ILE A 130 7.64 10.56 7.28
CA ILE A 130 7.75 11.85 7.96
C ILE A 130 7.87 13.00 6.94
N GLN A 131 8.62 12.80 5.85
CA GLN A 131 8.72 13.77 4.75
C GLN A 131 7.37 14.04 4.05
N HIS A 132 6.38 13.15 4.23
CA HIS A 132 5.04 13.27 3.67
C HIS A 132 3.98 13.49 4.77
N ASP A 133 4.33 14.19 5.85
CA ASP A 133 3.42 14.62 6.92
C ASP A 133 2.82 13.47 7.78
N ALA A 134 3.60 12.41 8.00
CA ALA A 134 3.26 11.42 9.03
C ALA A 134 3.32 12.04 10.43
N ASP A 135 2.23 11.90 11.19
CA ASP A 135 2.09 12.40 12.55
C ASP A 135 2.86 11.51 13.54
N LEU A 136 3.93 12.08 14.10
CA LEU A 136 4.78 11.44 15.11
C LEU A 136 4.07 11.24 16.46
N ASN A 137 3.02 12.02 16.75
CA ASN A 137 2.26 11.96 17.99
C ASN A 137 1.05 11.03 17.88
N LEU A 138 0.80 10.47 16.70
CA LEU A 138 -0.27 9.51 16.51
C LEU A 138 0.00 8.28 17.38
N VAL A 139 -0.95 7.93 18.24
CA VAL A 139 -0.87 6.71 19.06
C VAL A 139 -1.56 5.54 18.37
N ASN A 140 -1.03 4.33 18.52
CA ASN A 140 -1.71 3.09 18.17
C ASN A 140 -2.82 2.76 19.19
N ALA A 141 -3.56 1.65 19.01
CA ALA A 141 -4.62 1.29 19.96
C ALA A 141 -4.13 0.93 21.37
N THR A 142 -2.83 0.65 21.55
CA THR A 142 -2.24 0.42 22.87
C THR A 142 -1.72 1.70 23.54
N GLY A 143 -1.88 2.85 22.89
CA GLY A 143 -1.53 4.16 23.44
C GLY A 143 -0.07 4.58 23.23
N TYR A 144 0.69 3.83 22.42
CA TYR A 144 2.09 4.15 22.11
C TYR A 144 2.19 4.90 20.79
N THR A 145 3.03 5.93 20.77
CA THR A 145 3.49 6.58 19.54
C THR A 145 4.49 5.71 18.80
N ALA A 146 4.74 5.99 17.52
CA ALA A 146 5.71 5.24 16.73
C ALA A 146 7.15 5.29 17.29
N LEU A 147 7.52 6.32 18.07
CA LEU A 147 8.85 6.42 18.70
C LEU A 147 8.99 5.53 19.95
N GLN A 148 7.88 5.09 20.52
CA GLN A 148 7.83 4.28 21.74
C GLN A 148 7.77 2.77 21.47
N LEU A 149 7.75 2.36 20.19
CA LEU A 149 7.67 0.97 19.75
C LEU A 149 9.03 0.39 19.32
#